data_AF-A0A7J3A0C8-F1
#
_entry.id   AF-A0A7J3A0C8-F1
#
_cell.length_a   1.000
_cell.length_b   1.000
_cell.length_c   1.000
_cell.angle_alpha   90.00
_cell.angle_beta   90.00
_cell.angle_gamma   90.00
#
_symmetry.space_group_name_H-M   'P 1'
#
loop_
_entity.id
_entity.type
_entity.pdbx_description
1 polymer ?
#
loop_
_entity_poly.entity_id
_entity_poly.type
_entity_poly.pdbx_seq_one_letter_code
_entity_poly.pdbx_strand_id
1 'polypeptide(L)'
;MVLSFIGVGLILGIVFYYTFLPISDPFRIFLDTTYVGLTYLLYIIIIGAAISGAGLLIYIRAVRTGITISPGEYTYPAQPSIIRRPALRKEAPKLAVQGASRNIKSKGENIVEEIEKEIEHIIEGGEKPLEEKVVEEKPPVEKPTIEVISRASDMVCPHCGKLNPIGSTKCESCRKQMFISEAPSKSCPVCNAPLTLSQRISGDLFVCGICFSEIRIPPDIQEILSIK
;
A
#
# COMPACT_ATOMS: atom_id res chain seq x y z
N MET A 1 -12.58 4.84 16.83
CA MET A 1 -11.48 3.92 17.22
C MET A 1 -11.13 4.07 18.70
N VAL A 2 -10.73 5.26 19.18
CA VAL A 2 -10.29 5.47 20.58
C VAL A 2 -11.28 4.97 21.64
N LEU A 3 -12.59 5.25 21.48
CA LEU A 3 -13.63 4.77 22.40
C LEU A 3 -13.74 3.23 22.47
N SER A 4 -13.50 2.54 21.36
CA SER A 4 -13.49 1.07 21.31
C SER A 4 -12.28 0.50 22.05
N PHE A 5 -11.10 1.13 21.91
CA PHE A 5 -9.90 0.73 22.64
C PHE A 5 -10.02 0.98 24.14
N ILE A 6 -10.69 2.06 24.56
CA ILE A 6 -10.95 2.34 25.98
C ILE A 6 -11.88 1.27 26.57
N GLY A 7 -12.96 0.90 25.86
CA GLY A 7 -13.87 -0.16 26.31
C GLY A 7 -13.19 -1.53 26.42
N VAL A 8 -12.40 -1.90 25.41
CA VAL A 8 -11.63 -3.15 25.41
C VAL A 8 -10.54 -3.12 26.47
N GLY A 9 -9.87 -1.99 26.67
CA GLY A 9 -8.85 -1.80 27.70
C GLY A 9 -9.39 -1.89 29.13
N LEU A 10 -10.61 -1.40 29.39
CA LEU A 10 -11.26 -1.57 30.69
C LEU A 10 -11.62 -3.03 30.96
N ILE A 11 -12.18 -3.75 29.98
CA ILE A 11 -12.51 -5.17 30.13
C ILE A 11 -11.24 -6.01 30.28
N LEU A 12 -10.26 -5.82 29.40
CA LEU A 12 -8.99 -6.55 29.47
C LEU A 12 -8.19 -6.19 30.72
N GLY A 13 -8.22 -4.95 31.18
CA GLY A 13 -7.57 -4.54 32.41
C GLY A 13 -8.16 -5.26 33.63
N ILE A 14 -9.48 -5.39 33.69
CA ILE A 14 -10.15 -6.14 34.76
C ILE A 14 -9.88 -7.64 34.63
N VAL A 15 -9.97 -8.21 33.43
CA VAL A 15 -9.67 -9.65 33.22
C VAL A 15 -8.22 -9.96 33.56
N PHE A 16 -7.28 -9.12 33.11
CA PHE A 16 -5.86 -9.25 33.43
C PHE A 16 -5.60 -9.08 34.94
N TYR A 17 -6.27 -8.13 35.59
CA TYR A 17 -6.25 -7.97 37.04
C TYR A 17 -6.74 -9.25 37.74
N TYR A 18 -7.82 -9.87 37.26
CA TYR A 18 -8.31 -11.14 37.83
C TYR A 18 -7.39 -12.33 37.53
N THR A 19 -6.74 -12.40 36.38
CA THR A 19 -5.92 -13.57 36.02
C THR A 19 -4.51 -13.53 36.60
N PHE A 20 -3.94 -12.33 36.81
CA PHE A 20 -2.56 -12.18 37.27
C PHE A 20 -2.40 -11.89 38.78
N LEU A 21 -3.45 -11.51 39.51
CA LEU A 21 -3.34 -11.30 40.97
C LEU A 21 -3.51 -12.60 41.78
N PRO A 22 -2.73 -12.76 42.87
CA PRO A 22 -2.80 -13.92 43.76
C PRO A 22 -4.17 -14.04 44.42
N ILE A 23 -4.59 -15.29 44.68
CA ILE A 23 -5.89 -15.65 45.27
C ILE A 23 -6.13 -15.01 46.65
N SER A 24 -5.08 -14.52 47.33
CA SER A 24 -5.14 -13.91 48.66
C SER A 24 -5.51 -12.43 48.69
N ASP A 25 -5.78 -11.78 47.55
CA ASP A 25 -6.07 -10.34 47.55
C ASP A 25 -7.47 -10.04 48.14
N PRO A 26 -7.56 -9.13 49.14
CA PRO A 26 -8.81 -8.85 49.86
C PRO A 26 -9.90 -8.27 48.95
N PHE A 27 -9.52 -7.57 47.87
CA PHE A 27 -10.46 -7.07 46.87
C PHE A 27 -11.09 -8.19 46.04
N ARG A 28 -10.31 -9.21 45.67
CA ARG A 28 -10.81 -10.34 44.87
C ARG A 28 -11.75 -11.20 45.70
N ILE A 29 -11.39 -11.45 46.96
CA ILE A 29 -12.25 -12.13 47.93
C ILE A 29 -13.54 -11.34 48.12
N PHE A 30 -13.49 -10.02 48.32
CA PHE A 30 -14.68 -9.18 48.45
C PHE A 30 -15.59 -9.22 47.21
N LEU A 31 -15.00 -9.24 46.01
CA LEU A 31 -15.74 -9.33 44.75
C LEU A 31 -16.41 -10.70 44.54
N ASP A 32 -15.79 -11.79 45.01
CA ASP A 32 -16.30 -13.16 44.87
C ASP A 32 -17.25 -13.60 46.02
N THR A 33 -16.96 -13.22 47.27
CA THR A 33 -17.71 -13.71 48.45
C THR A 33 -18.97 -12.92 48.75
N THR A 34 -19.06 -11.69 48.25
CA THR A 34 -20.19 -10.81 48.57
C THR A 34 -21.12 -10.71 47.37
N TYR A 35 -22.41 -10.96 47.54
CA TYR A 35 -23.44 -10.79 46.49
C TYR A 35 -23.38 -9.40 45.82
N VAL A 36 -22.97 -8.40 46.60
CA VAL A 36 -22.74 -7.02 46.17
C VAL A 36 -21.55 -6.91 45.19
N GLY A 37 -20.47 -7.65 45.41
CA GLY A 37 -19.27 -7.67 44.56
C GLY A 37 -19.54 -8.26 43.17
N LEU A 38 -20.25 -9.38 43.11
CA LEU A 38 -20.69 -9.99 41.85
C LEU A 38 -21.59 -9.03 41.06
N THR A 39 -22.48 -8.30 41.74
CA THR A 39 -23.36 -7.32 41.12
C THR A 39 -22.54 -6.19 40.47
N TYR A 40 -21.51 -5.68 41.16
CA TYR A 40 -20.61 -4.67 40.59
C TYR A 40 -19.82 -5.20 39.38
N LEU A 41 -19.33 -6.45 39.42
CA LEU A 41 -18.69 -7.09 38.27
C LEU A 41 -19.60 -7.12 37.05
N LEU A 42 -20.85 -7.55 37.23
CA LEU A 42 -21.83 -7.60 36.16
C LEU A 42 -22.11 -6.20 35.59
N TYR A 43 -22.23 -5.18 36.45
CA TYR A 43 -22.37 -3.79 35.99
C TYR A 43 -21.20 -3.34 35.13
N ILE A 44 -19.97 -3.62 35.55
CA ILE A 44 -18.78 -3.21 34.80
C ILE A 44 -18.69 -3.95 33.45
N ILE A 45 -19.05 -5.23 33.41
CA ILE A 45 -19.12 -6.00 32.16
C ILE A 45 -20.18 -5.43 31.21
N ILE A 46 -21.38 -5.15 31.73
CA ILE A 46 -22.49 -4.60 30.93
C ILE A 46 -22.11 -3.22 30.38
N ILE A 47 -21.55 -2.34 31.22
CA ILE A 47 -21.11 -1.01 30.82
C ILE A 47 -19.96 -1.09 29.80
N GLY A 48 -18.96 -1.94 30.04
CA GLY A 48 -17.85 -2.16 29.13
C GLY A 48 -18.30 -2.70 27.77
N ALA A 49 -19.21 -3.66 27.76
CA ALA A 49 -19.79 -4.23 26.55
C ALA A 49 -20.59 -3.18 25.77
N ALA A 50 -21.36 -2.33 26.46
CA ALA A 50 -22.10 -1.23 25.84
C ALA A 50 -21.16 -0.19 25.18
N ILE A 51 -20.10 0.22 25.88
CA ILE A 51 -19.09 1.16 25.35
C ILE A 51 -18.35 0.57 24.15
N SER A 52 -17.93 -0.70 24.25
CA SER A 52 -17.24 -1.40 23.16
C SER A 52 -18.14 -1.59 21.94
N GLY A 53 -19.39 -2.02 22.15
CA GLY A 53 -20.40 -2.15 21.10
C GLY A 53 -20.72 -0.83 20.41
N ALA A 54 -20.91 0.26 21.17
CA ALA A 54 -21.11 1.59 20.61
C ALA A 54 -19.90 2.07 19.81
N GLY A 55 -18.68 1.86 20.32
CA GLY A 55 -17.44 2.20 19.63
C GLY A 55 -17.25 1.45 18.31
N LEU A 56 -17.58 0.15 18.29
CA LEU A 56 -17.56 -0.68 17.09
C LEU A 56 -18.64 -0.25 16.09
N LEU A 57 -19.85 0.08 16.56
CA LEU A 57 -20.95 0.50 15.71
C LEU A 57 -20.65 1.84 15.03
N ILE A 58 -20.07 2.80 15.76
CA ILE A 58 -19.58 4.06 15.21
C ILE A 58 -18.46 3.81 14.19
N TYR A 59 -17.52 2.89 14.47
CA TYR A 59 -16.45 2.55 13.54
C TYR A 59 -16.97 1.92 12.25
N ILE A 60 -17.87 0.93 12.34
CA ILE A 60 -18.49 0.29 11.16
C ILE A 60 -19.27 1.32 10.35
N ARG A 61 -20.03 2.21 11.01
CA ARG A 61 -20.72 3.29 10.32
C ARG A 61 -19.73 4.22 9.63
N ALA A 62 -18.68 4.68 10.30
CA ALA A 62 -17.67 5.56 9.71
C ALA A 62 -16.99 4.95 8.47
N VAL A 63 -16.64 3.66 8.53
CA VAL A 63 -16.05 2.92 7.40
C VAL A 63 -17.05 2.75 6.25
N ARG A 64 -18.32 2.44 6.54
CA ARG A 64 -19.35 2.27 5.50
C ARG A 64 -19.84 3.58 4.89
N THR A 65 -19.84 4.68 5.64
CA THR A 65 -20.24 5.99 5.13
C THR A 65 -19.20 6.64 4.23
N GLY A 66 -18.03 6.00 4.02
CA GLY A 66 -17.01 6.52 3.11
C GLY A 66 -16.55 7.93 3.49
N ILE A 67 -16.71 8.33 4.75
CA ILE A 67 -16.19 9.58 5.27
C ILE A 67 -14.71 9.31 5.48
N THR A 68 -13.98 9.30 4.35
CA THR A 68 -12.62 9.78 4.33
C THR A 68 -12.66 11.10 5.07
N ILE A 69 -12.06 11.13 6.25
CA ILE A 69 -11.66 12.39 6.85
C ILE A 69 -10.79 13.01 5.76
N SER A 70 -11.35 13.93 4.97
CA SER A 70 -10.54 14.91 4.26
C SER A 70 -9.65 15.49 5.36
N PRO A 71 -8.32 15.38 5.24
CA PRO A 71 -7.42 16.01 6.20
C PRO A 71 -7.87 17.45 6.28
N GLY A 72 -8.25 17.86 7.50
CA GLY A 72 -8.86 19.15 7.74
C GLY A 72 -8.11 20.24 7.00
N GLU A 73 -8.89 21.01 6.25
CA GLU A 73 -8.58 22.34 5.74
C GLU A 73 -7.82 23.13 6.81
N TYR A 74 -6.48 23.10 6.77
CA TYR A 74 -5.68 24.13 7.42
C TYR A 74 -5.98 25.41 6.65
N THR A 75 -6.89 26.21 7.19
CA THR A 75 -7.12 27.58 6.75
C THR A 75 -5.83 28.35 7.00
N TYR A 76 -4.94 28.39 6.00
CA TYR A 76 -3.86 29.35 5.97
C TYR A 76 -4.48 30.75 5.84
N PRO A 77 -4.01 31.75 6.61
CA PRO A 77 -4.48 33.12 6.43
C PRO A 77 -4.19 33.57 5.00
N ALA A 78 -5.18 34.23 4.40
CA ALA A 78 -5.19 34.72 3.03
C ALA A 78 -3.82 35.32 2.62
N GLN A 79 -3.20 34.74 1.59
CA GLN A 79 -2.03 35.37 0.96
C GLN A 79 -2.46 36.67 0.26
N PRO A 80 -1.67 37.75 0.36
CA PRO A 80 -1.97 38.99 -0.33
C PRO A 80 -1.86 38.81 -1.85
N SER A 81 -2.80 39.48 -2.53
CA SER A 81 -2.98 39.55 -3.97
C SER A 81 -1.66 39.70 -4.75
N ILE A 82 -1.49 38.82 -5.74
CA ILE A 82 -0.46 38.87 -6.77
C ILE A 82 -0.47 40.26 -7.43
N ILE A 83 0.64 40.98 -7.32
CA ILE A 83 0.95 42.14 -8.15
C ILE A 83 1.06 41.66 -9.60
N ARG A 84 0.06 42.00 -10.42
CA ARG A 84 0.10 41.88 -11.88
C ARG A 84 1.30 42.67 -12.40
N ARG A 85 2.36 41.97 -12.83
CA ARG A 85 3.34 42.58 -13.74
C ARG A 85 2.72 42.71 -15.13
N PRO A 86 2.84 43.87 -15.81
CA PRO A 86 2.32 44.03 -17.15
C PRO A 86 3.15 43.21 -18.14
N ALA A 87 2.48 42.32 -18.88
CA ALA A 87 3.07 41.62 -20.00
C ALA A 87 3.31 42.59 -21.15
N LEU A 88 4.56 42.78 -21.52
CA LEU A 88 4.99 43.46 -22.75
C LEU A 88 4.49 42.63 -23.95
N ARG A 89 3.37 43.08 -24.51
CA ARG A 89 2.74 42.57 -25.73
C ARG A 89 3.69 42.71 -26.92
N LYS A 90 4.29 41.60 -27.36
CA LYS A 90 4.85 41.50 -28.71
C LYS A 90 3.73 41.08 -29.66
N GLU A 91 3.38 41.96 -30.58
CA GLU A 91 2.42 41.69 -31.65
C GLU A 91 3.06 40.78 -32.70
N ALA A 92 2.34 39.73 -33.11
CA ALA A 92 2.64 38.96 -34.31
C ALA A 92 1.56 39.27 -35.37
N PRO A 93 1.94 39.43 -36.65
CA PRO A 93 1.05 39.97 -37.68
C PRO A 93 -0.01 38.95 -38.12
N LYS A 94 -1.21 39.48 -38.37
CA LYS A 94 -2.37 38.77 -38.92
C LYS A 94 -2.08 38.41 -40.40
N LEU A 95 -2.23 37.13 -40.75
CA LEU A 95 -2.67 36.76 -42.10
C LEU A 95 -4.03 36.08 -41.99
N ALA A 96 -5.02 36.73 -42.59
CA ALA A 96 -6.35 36.19 -42.84
C ALA A 96 -6.36 35.60 -44.25
N VAL A 97 -6.86 34.38 -44.40
CA VAL A 97 -7.47 33.92 -45.66
C VAL A 97 -8.72 33.11 -45.31
N GLN A 98 -9.81 33.52 -45.94
CA GLN A 98 -11.18 33.03 -45.78
C GLN A 98 -11.41 31.69 -46.50
N GLY A 99 -12.36 30.91 -45.96
CA GLY A 99 -13.43 30.29 -46.74
C GLY A 99 -13.18 28.91 -47.32
N ALA A 100 -13.92 27.90 -46.83
CA ALA A 100 -14.97 27.21 -47.58
C ALA A 100 -15.33 25.88 -46.91
N SER A 101 -16.57 25.80 -46.44
CA SER A 101 -17.28 24.57 -46.14
C SER A 101 -17.52 23.78 -47.43
N ARG A 102 -17.10 22.49 -47.49
CA ARG A 102 -17.76 21.47 -48.30
C ARG A 102 -17.70 20.09 -47.65
N ASN A 103 -18.91 19.54 -47.55
CA ASN A 103 -19.31 18.19 -47.19
C ASN A 103 -18.89 17.23 -48.32
N ILE A 104 -18.17 16.14 -48.03
CA ILE A 104 -17.98 15.03 -48.98
C ILE A 104 -18.14 13.69 -48.24
N LYS A 105 -19.18 12.97 -48.68
CA LYS A 105 -19.55 11.60 -48.39
C LYS A 105 -18.94 10.71 -49.48
N SER A 106 -18.10 9.73 -49.13
CA SER A 106 -17.85 8.50 -49.91
C SER A 106 -16.98 7.55 -49.06
N LYS A 107 -17.55 6.42 -48.62
CA LYS A 107 -17.40 5.10 -49.24
C LYS A 107 -15.98 4.53 -49.07
N GLY A 108 -15.81 3.78 -47.99
CA GLY A 108 -14.66 2.91 -47.72
C GLY A 108 -15.14 1.47 -47.51
N GLU A 109 -15.83 0.93 -48.51
CA GLU A 109 -15.78 -0.51 -48.78
C GLU A 109 -14.47 -0.73 -49.57
N ASN A 110 -13.73 -1.80 -49.25
CA ASN A 110 -12.42 -2.23 -49.82
C ASN A 110 -11.19 -2.09 -48.90
N ILE A 111 -11.29 -2.39 -47.60
CA ILE A 111 -10.15 -2.92 -46.80
C ILE A 111 -10.64 -3.96 -45.76
N VAL A 112 -11.68 -4.73 -46.09
CA VAL A 112 -12.21 -5.80 -45.22
C VAL A 112 -12.07 -7.17 -45.90
N GLU A 113 -11.81 -7.23 -47.20
CA GLU A 113 -11.72 -8.48 -47.96
C GLU A 113 -10.29 -9.09 -48.01
N GLU A 114 -9.33 -8.52 -47.28
CA GLU A 114 -7.93 -8.99 -47.29
C GLU A 114 -7.45 -9.56 -45.93
N ILE A 115 -8.32 -9.58 -44.90
CA ILE A 115 -7.99 -10.15 -43.57
C ILE A 115 -8.75 -11.46 -43.30
N GLU A 116 -9.79 -11.79 -44.08
CA GLU A 116 -10.57 -13.03 -43.89
C GLU A 116 -9.97 -14.29 -44.55
N LYS A 117 -8.82 -14.19 -45.23
CA LYS A 117 -8.24 -15.31 -46.00
C LYS A 117 -7.01 -16.00 -45.41
N GLU A 118 -6.70 -15.81 -44.12
CA GLU A 118 -5.54 -16.45 -43.44
C GLU A 118 -5.90 -17.42 -42.29
N ILE A 119 -7.18 -17.75 -42.07
CA ILE A 119 -7.59 -18.60 -40.92
C ILE A 119 -7.88 -20.07 -41.31
N GLU A 120 -7.75 -20.46 -42.58
CA GLU A 120 -8.12 -21.81 -43.04
C GLU A 120 -6.99 -22.86 -43.06
N HIS A 121 -5.86 -22.66 -42.38
CA HIS A 121 -4.73 -23.61 -42.50
C HIS A 121 -4.06 -24.04 -41.19
N ILE A 122 -4.81 -24.34 -40.11
CA ILE A 122 -4.24 -25.02 -38.91
C ILE A 122 -5.21 -26.03 -38.27
N ILE A 123 -5.97 -26.81 -39.05
CA ILE A 123 -6.68 -27.98 -38.50
C ILE A 123 -6.61 -29.12 -39.52
N GLU A 124 -5.54 -29.91 -39.44
CA GLU A 124 -5.35 -31.26 -39.99
C GLU A 124 -3.86 -31.54 -39.80
N GLY A 125 -3.35 -32.53 -39.08
CA GLY A 125 -3.85 -33.74 -38.45
C GLY A 125 -2.58 -34.49 -38.05
N GLY A 126 -2.49 -34.99 -36.81
CA GLY A 126 -1.24 -35.59 -36.34
C GLY A 126 -1.31 -36.16 -34.94
N GLU A 127 -2.19 -37.14 -34.73
CA GLU A 127 -2.08 -38.07 -33.61
C GLU A 127 -0.78 -38.88 -33.69
N LYS A 128 -0.01 -38.91 -32.59
CA LYS A 128 0.69 -40.10 -32.12
C LYS A 128 0.79 -40.10 -30.58
N PRO A 129 0.39 -41.17 -29.89
CA PRO A 129 0.52 -41.31 -28.45
C PRO A 129 1.86 -41.94 -28.04
N LEU A 130 2.37 -41.46 -26.90
CA LEU A 130 3.16 -42.14 -25.86
C LEU A 130 4.36 -43.00 -26.28
N GLU A 131 5.58 -42.57 -25.91
CA GLU A 131 6.56 -43.49 -25.32
C GLU A 131 7.60 -42.73 -24.45
N GLU A 132 7.92 -43.39 -23.36
CA GLU A 132 8.55 -42.97 -22.11
C GLU A 132 10.07 -42.75 -22.26
N LYS A 133 10.57 -41.58 -21.83
CA LYS A 133 11.98 -41.41 -21.45
C LYS A 133 12.09 -40.63 -20.15
N VAL A 134 12.36 -41.40 -19.10
CA VAL A 134 12.93 -40.97 -17.82
C VAL A 134 14.12 -40.06 -18.11
N VAL A 135 13.93 -38.76 -17.91
CA VAL A 135 15.02 -37.79 -17.76
C VAL A 135 14.91 -37.30 -16.33
N GLU A 136 15.90 -37.71 -15.55
CA GLU A 136 16.17 -37.34 -14.18
C GLU A 136 16.09 -35.80 -14.04
N GLU A 137 14.96 -35.33 -13.52
CA GLU A 137 14.67 -33.93 -13.30
C GLU A 137 15.51 -33.47 -12.09
N LYS A 138 16.71 -32.98 -12.41
CA LYS A 138 17.53 -32.20 -11.49
C LYS A 138 16.61 -31.14 -10.87
N PRO A 139 16.47 -31.05 -9.54
CA PRO A 139 15.52 -30.12 -8.94
C PRO A 139 15.83 -28.72 -9.46
N PRO A 140 14.81 -27.96 -9.90
CA PRO A 140 15.02 -26.61 -10.38
C PRO A 140 15.63 -25.85 -9.20
N VAL A 141 16.82 -25.30 -9.42
CA VAL A 141 17.44 -24.36 -8.49
C VAL A 141 16.49 -23.16 -8.42
N GLU A 142 15.59 -23.18 -7.44
CA GLU A 142 14.75 -22.05 -7.08
C GLU A 142 15.70 -20.89 -6.82
N LYS A 143 15.73 -19.94 -7.76
CA LYS A 143 16.48 -18.71 -7.55
C LYS A 143 15.90 -18.06 -6.30
N PRO A 144 16.74 -17.71 -5.31
CA PRO A 144 16.25 -17.13 -4.08
C PRO A 144 15.50 -15.83 -4.40
N THR A 145 14.18 -15.86 -4.37
CA THR A 145 13.33 -14.69 -4.59
C THR A 145 13.16 -13.97 -3.25
N ILE A 146 13.46 -12.67 -3.23
CA ILE A 146 13.25 -11.81 -2.06
C ILE A 146 11.76 -11.83 -1.71
N GLU A 147 11.42 -12.28 -0.50
CA GLU A 147 10.04 -12.31 -0.03
C GLU A 147 9.63 -10.96 0.55
N VAL A 148 8.39 -10.53 0.31
CA VAL A 148 7.85 -9.29 0.86
C VAL A 148 6.91 -9.61 2.00
N ILE A 149 7.24 -9.15 3.20
CA ILE A 149 6.41 -9.36 4.41
C ILE A 149 5.37 -8.25 4.51
N SER A 150 5.79 -6.99 4.36
CA SER A 150 4.91 -5.84 4.44
C SER A 150 5.18 -4.86 3.31
N ARG A 151 4.11 -4.31 2.74
CA ARG A 151 4.16 -3.34 1.63
C ARG A 151 3.78 -1.97 2.15
N ALA A 152 4.63 -0.99 1.88
CA ALA A 152 4.32 0.40 2.11
C ALA A 152 3.60 1.01 0.90
N SER A 153 2.74 1.99 1.17
CA SER A 153 1.98 2.71 0.14
C SER A 153 2.73 3.91 -0.43
N ASP A 154 3.71 4.44 0.29
CA ASP A 154 4.45 5.65 -0.04
C ASP A 154 5.96 5.46 0.17
N MET A 155 6.76 6.38 -0.39
CA MET A 155 8.19 6.48 -0.16
C MET A 155 8.61 7.84 0.36
N VAL A 156 9.64 7.87 1.20
CA VAL A 156 10.16 9.10 1.82
C VAL A 156 11.36 9.61 1.04
N CYS A 157 11.37 10.91 0.72
CA CYS A 157 12.54 11.53 0.10
C CYS A 157 13.70 11.65 1.10
N PRO A 158 14.89 11.09 0.81
CA PRO A 158 16.04 11.19 1.71
C PRO A 158 16.61 12.62 1.81
N HIS A 159 16.22 13.52 0.90
CA HIS A 159 16.74 14.90 0.87
C HIS A 159 15.86 15.91 1.62
N CYS A 160 14.54 15.71 1.65
CA CYS A 160 13.61 16.67 2.23
C CYS A 160 12.49 16.06 3.08
N GLY A 161 12.44 14.73 3.23
CA GLY A 161 11.45 14.04 4.06
C GLY A 161 10.01 14.02 3.53
N LYS A 162 9.73 14.64 2.38
CA LYS A 162 8.39 14.61 1.77
C LYS A 162 8.05 13.19 1.29
N LEU A 163 6.79 12.79 1.46
CA LEU A 163 6.21 11.58 0.88
C LEU A 163 6.04 11.73 -0.63
N ASN A 164 6.31 10.65 -1.37
CA ASN A 164 6.14 10.53 -2.81
C ASN A 164 5.52 9.16 -3.12
N PRO A 165 4.81 9.01 -4.25
CA PRO A 165 4.21 7.73 -4.62
C PRO A 165 5.27 6.68 -4.97
N ILE A 166 4.93 5.40 -4.78
CA ILE A 166 5.79 4.26 -5.10
C ILE A 166 6.23 4.30 -6.57
N GLY A 167 7.52 4.00 -6.81
CA GLY A 167 8.14 4.05 -8.13
C GLY A 167 8.72 5.41 -8.52
N SER A 168 8.58 6.44 -7.69
CA SER A 168 9.17 7.76 -7.96
C SER A 168 10.70 7.72 -7.82
N THR A 169 11.43 8.11 -8.87
CA THR A 169 12.89 8.26 -8.81
C THR A 169 13.33 9.68 -8.46
N LYS A 170 12.43 10.66 -8.60
CA LYS A 170 12.63 12.07 -8.25
C LYS A 170 11.55 12.53 -7.30
N CYS A 171 11.91 13.37 -6.34
CA CYS A 171 10.95 13.93 -5.39
C CYS A 171 10.10 15.03 -6.02
N GLU A 172 8.79 14.99 -5.84
CA GLU A 172 7.85 16.00 -6.35
C GLU A 172 8.10 17.39 -5.76
N SER A 173 8.59 17.46 -4.51
CA SER A 173 8.71 18.72 -3.78
C SER A 173 10.07 19.39 -3.91
N CYS A 174 11.16 18.65 -3.69
CA CYS A 174 12.51 19.22 -3.80
C CYS A 174 13.16 18.98 -5.17
N ARG A 175 12.52 18.18 -6.04
CA ARG A 175 13.00 17.82 -7.40
C ARG A 175 14.34 17.10 -7.46
N LYS A 176 14.92 16.72 -6.31
CA LYS A 176 16.15 15.93 -6.24
C LYS A 176 15.87 14.46 -6.55
N GLN A 177 16.88 13.80 -7.13
CA GLN A 177 16.89 12.36 -7.36
C GLN A 177 16.90 11.62 -6.00
N MET A 178 15.95 10.71 -5.79
CA MET A 178 15.82 9.96 -4.54
C MET A 178 16.81 8.81 -4.46
N PHE A 179 16.97 8.06 -5.55
CA PHE A 179 17.91 6.95 -5.68
C PHE A 179 18.20 6.67 -7.17
N ILE A 180 19.17 5.79 -7.42
CA ILE A 180 19.47 5.23 -8.74
C ILE A 180 18.98 3.78 -8.73
N SER A 181 18.14 3.42 -9.71
CA SER A 181 17.62 2.06 -9.84
C SER A 181 18.71 1.09 -10.31
N GLU A 182 18.79 -0.07 -9.67
CA GLU A 182 19.69 -1.17 -10.02
C GLU A 182 18.92 -2.30 -10.71
N ALA A 183 19.61 -3.41 -10.98
CA ALA A 183 18.99 -4.64 -11.47
C ALA A 183 17.89 -5.12 -10.49
N PRO A 184 16.82 -5.76 -10.99
CA PRO A 184 15.67 -6.19 -10.18
C PRO A 184 16.06 -7.12 -9.01
N SER A 185 17.14 -7.89 -9.17
CA SER A 185 17.67 -8.77 -8.13
C SER A 185 18.35 -8.05 -6.96
N LYS A 186 18.70 -6.76 -7.14
CA LYS A 186 19.37 -5.91 -6.14
C LYS A 186 18.50 -4.75 -5.69
N SER A 187 17.27 -4.68 -6.17
CA SER A 187 16.34 -3.61 -5.86
C SER A 187 15.19 -4.12 -4.99
N CYS A 188 14.64 -3.23 -4.18
CA CYS A 188 13.42 -3.46 -3.43
C CYS A 188 12.28 -3.79 -4.39
N PRO A 189 11.57 -4.93 -4.21
CA PRO A 189 10.47 -5.34 -5.08
C PRO A 189 9.24 -4.43 -4.97
N VAL A 190 9.17 -3.57 -3.95
CA VAL A 190 8.05 -2.63 -3.76
C VAL A 190 8.31 -1.32 -4.49
N CYS A 191 9.48 -0.70 -4.28
CA CYS A 191 9.74 0.67 -4.73
C CYS A 191 10.91 0.82 -5.71
N ASN A 192 11.57 -0.28 -6.08
CA ASN A 192 12.76 -0.33 -6.94
C ASN A 192 13.98 0.43 -6.40
N ALA A 193 13.99 0.83 -5.14
CA ALA A 193 15.16 1.40 -4.49
C ALA A 193 16.25 0.34 -4.30
N PRO A 194 17.53 0.68 -4.40
CA PRO A 194 18.61 -0.29 -4.20
C PRO A 194 18.60 -0.84 -2.77
N LEU A 195 18.79 -2.14 -2.64
CA LEU A 195 18.79 -2.84 -1.35
C LEU A 195 20.02 -2.48 -0.51
N THR A 196 21.04 -1.85 -1.09
CA THR A 196 22.16 -1.24 -0.36
C THR A 196 21.72 -0.19 0.67
N LEU A 197 20.52 0.41 0.47
CA LEU A 197 19.89 1.34 1.40
C LEU A 197 18.98 0.64 2.42
N SER A 198 18.90 -0.69 2.41
CA SER A 198 18.09 -1.43 3.38
C SER A 198 18.78 -1.53 4.74
N GLN A 199 17.97 -1.54 5.80
CA GLN A 199 18.43 -1.66 7.18
C GLN A 199 18.05 -3.05 7.71
N ARG A 200 19.02 -3.75 8.30
CA ARG A 200 18.81 -5.07 8.93
C ARG A 200 18.05 -4.92 10.24
N ILE A 201 16.94 -5.63 10.39
CA ILE A 201 16.24 -5.77 11.69
C ILE A 201 16.78 -6.99 12.42
N SER A 202 16.76 -8.16 11.77
CA SER A 202 17.08 -9.43 12.41
C SER A 202 17.42 -10.47 11.37
N GLY A 203 18.57 -11.16 11.44
CA GLY A 203 18.85 -12.33 10.60
C GLY A 203 18.66 -12.05 9.10
N ASP A 204 17.57 -12.56 8.55
CA ASP A 204 17.09 -12.47 7.17
C ASP A 204 16.08 -11.34 6.90
N LEU A 205 15.62 -10.62 7.93
CA LEU A 205 14.64 -9.54 7.87
C LEU A 205 15.30 -8.16 7.71
N PHE A 206 14.91 -7.46 6.65
CA PHE A 206 15.38 -6.13 6.29
C PHE A 206 14.22 -5.16 6.04
N VAL A 207 14.49 -3.88 6.21
CA VAL A 207 13.57 -2.78 5.88
C VAL A 207 14.18 -1.95 4.78
N CYS A 208 13.42 -1.65 3.73
CA CYS A 208 13.87 -0.73 2.69
C CYS A 208 14.03 0.70 3.26
N GLY A 209 15.19 1.34 3.12
CA GLY A 209 15.42 2.71 3.61
C GLY A 209 14.70 3.82 2.85
N ILE A 210 13.94 3.50 1.79
CA ILE A 210 13.19 4.47 0.98
C ILE A 210 11.68 4.35 1.17
N CYS A 211 11.12 3.15 1.02
CA CYS A 211 9.69 2.91 1.21
C CYS A 211 9.33 2.29 2.54
N PHE A 212 10.29 1.87 3.37
CA PHE A 212 10.05 1.22 4.65
C PHE A 212 9.24 -0.10 4.57
N SER A 213 9.24 -0.77 3.42
CA SER A 213 8.71 -2.12 3.28
C SER A 213 9.61 -3.14 3.99
N GLU A 214 9.01 -4.08 4.70
CA GLU A 214 9.72 -5.23 5.29
C GLU A 214 9.87 -6.35 4.26
N ILE A 215 11.09 -6.84 4.10
CA ILE A 215 11.48 -7.84 3.12
C ILE A 215 12.41 -8.87 3.75
N ARG A 216 12.27 -10.14 3.34
CA ARG A 216 13.26 -11.17 3.66
C ARG A 216 14.25 -11.28 2.53
N ILE A 217 15.52 -11.06 2.87
CA ILE A 217 16.62 -11.21 1.92
C ILE A 217 17.35 -12.50 2.28
N PRO A 218 17.38 -13.49 1.38
CA PRO A 218 18.12 -14.74 1.61
C PRO A 218 19.64 -14.50 1.63
N PRO A 219 20.42 -15.34 2.33
CA PRO A 219 21.85 -15.12 2.59
C PRO A 219 22.66 -14.98 1.29
N ASP A 220 22.32 -15.72 0.24
CA ASP A 220 22.99 -15.65 -1.06
C ASP A 220 22.97 -14.22 -1.66
N ILE A 221 21.84 -13.51 -1.49
CA ILE A 221 21.69 -12.14 -1.97
C ILE A 221 22.38 -11.15 -1.01
N GLN A 222 22.40 -11.43 0.29
CA GLN A 222 23.12 -10.60 1.27
C GLN A 222 24.62 -10.56 0.96
N GLU A 223 25.21 -11.70 0.60
CA GLU A 223 26.63 -11.79 0.20
C GLU A 223 26.90 -10.98 -1.08
N ILE A 224 26.05 -11.12 -2.11
CA ILE A 224 26.17 -10.38 -3.37
C ILE A 224 26.07 -8.86 -3.16
N LEU A 225 25.23 -8.43 -2.22
CA LEU A 225 25.04 -7.02 -1.88
C LEU A 225 26.06 -6.50 -0.86
N SER A 226 26.87 -7.39 -0.26
CA SER A 226 27.82 -7.08 0.82
C SER A 226 27.15 -6.37 2.01
N ILE A 227 25.89 -6.70 2.29
CA ILE A 227 25.13 -6.16 3.42
C ILE A 227 25.31 -7.14 4.58
N LYS A 228 25.88 -6.66 5.70
CA LYS A 228 26.11 -7.45 6.91
C LYS A 228 24.97 -7.36 7.90
#